data_AF-A0A520J645-F1
#
_entry.id   AF-A0A520J645-F1
#
_cell.length_a   1.000
_cell.length_b   1.000
_cell.length_c   1.000
_cell.angle_alpha   90.00
_cell.angle_beta   90.00
_cell.angle_gamma   90.00
#
_symmetry.space_group_name_H-M   'P 1'
#
loop_
_entity.id
_entity.type
_entity.pdbx_description
1 polymer ?
#
loop_
_entity_poly.entity_id
_entity_poly.type
_entity_poly.pdbx_seq_one_letter_code
_entity_poly.pdbx_strand_id
1 'polypeptide(L)'
;MQKKDQSSKGLAKKYKLDDLLINQPYHKYLQALKELPELIGKCRNTLNNYRRILIGSKETIPYEVGIIIERYFGIEPGTLSNI
;
A
#
# COMPACT_ATOMS: atom_id res chain seq x y z
N MET A 1 4.14 -9.15 -25.37
CA MET A 1 2.87 -8.40 -25.13
C MET A 1 2.98 -7.64 -23.82
N GLN A 2 3.33 -6.35 -23.89
CA GLN A 2 3.36 -5.47 -22.71
C GLN A 2 1.93 -4.99 -22.44
N LYS A 3 1.30 -5.45 -21.35
CA LYS A 3 0.09 -4.81 -20.84
C LYS A 3 0.53 -3.52 -20.13
N LYS A 4 0.44 -2.41 -20.85
CA LYS A 4 0.56 -1.05 -20.29
C LYS A 4 -0.69 -0.83 -19.43
N ASP A 5 -0.55 -0.92 -18.11
CA ASP A 5 -1.56 -0.43 -17.19
C ASP A 5 -1.46 1.11 -17.17
N GLN A 6 -2.11 1.73 -18.15
CA GLN A 6 -2.37 3.17 -18.20
C GLN A 6 -3.57 3.49 -17.31
N SER A 7 -3.34 3.75 -16.02
CA SER A 7 -4.27 4.53 -15.20
C SER A 7 -3.53 5.04 -13.96
N SER A 8 -3.50 6.36 -13.76
CA SER A 8 -2.89 7.10 -12.63
C SER A 8 -1.48 7.73 -12.79
N LYS A 9 -1.02 8.03 -14.00
CA LYS A 9 0.02 9.07 -14.19
C LYS A 9 -0.60 10.46 -13.93
N GLY A 10 -0.57 10.93 -12.68
CA GLY A 10 -0.84 12.35 -12.36
C GLY A 10 -1.61 12.65 -11.07
N LEU A 11 -2.21 11.65 -10.40
CA LEU A 11 -3.00 11.88 -9.18
C LEU A 11 -2.24 11.41 -7.94
N ALA A 12 -2.08 12.31 -6.97
CA ALA A 12 -1.37 12.05 -5.72
C ALA A 12 -2.04 10.93 -4.91
N LYS A 13 -1.22 9.98 -4.44
CA LYS A 13 -1.69 8.86 -3.60
C LYS A 13 -1.92 9.34 -2.16
N LYS A 14 -3.01 8.87 -1.56
CA LYS A 14 -3.37 9.18 -0.16
C LYS A 14 -2.42 8.55 0.86
N TYR A 15 -1.83 7.41 0.49
CA TYR A 15 -0.90 6.67 1.33
C TYR A 15 0.38 6.35 0.56
N LYS A 16 1.52 6.37 1.24
CA LYS A 16 2.83 6.01 0.65
C LYS A 16 3.08 4.49 0.57
N LEU A 17 2.03 3.67 0.67
CA LEU A 17 2.14 2.21 0.67
C LEU A 17 2.74 1.66 -0.63
N ASP A 18 2.40 2.25 -1.77
CA ASP A 18 2.95 1.84 -3.06
C ASP A 18 4.46 2.08 -3.11
N ASP A 19 4.90 3.25 -2.64
CA ASP A 19 6.31 3.65 -2.55
C ASP A 19 7.08 2.74 -1.59
N LEU A 20 6.51 2.45 -0.40
CA LEU A 20 7.11 1.55 0.59
C LEU A 20 7.36 0.15 0.01
N LEU A 21 6.45 -0.34 -0.84
CA LEU A 21 6.57 -1.64 -1.48
C LEU A 21 7.59 -1.64 -2.63
N ILE A 22 7.52 -0.65 -3.53
CA ILE A 22 8.40 -0.58 -4.72
C ILE A 22 9.85 -0.29 -4.33
N ASN A 23 10.08 0.43 -3.23
CA ASN A 23 11.43 0.72 -2.72
C ASN A 23 12.10 -0.49 -2.05
N GLN A 24 11.40 -1.62 -1.88
CA GLN A 24 12.03 -2.85 -1.41
C GLN A 24 12.78 -3.58 -2.53
N PRO A 25 13.86 -4.31 -2.20
CA PRO A 25 14.41 -5.33 -3.10
C PRO A 25 13.32 -6.31 -3.57
N TYR A 26 13.42 -6.79 -4.81
CA TYR A 26 12.38 -7.63 -5.43
C TYR A 26 11.93 -8.83 -4.57
N HIS A 27 12.85 -9.50 -3.89
CA HIS A 27 12.53 -10.61 -2.99
C HIS A 27 11.66 -10.17 -1.80
N LYS A 28 11.96 -9.02 -1.18
CA LYS A 28 11.17 -8.43 -0.09
C LYS A 28 9.83 -7.90 -0.59
N TYR A 29 9.79 -7.34 -1.80
CA TYR A 29 8.53 -6.95 -2.44
C TYR A 29 7.59 -8.15 -2.60
N LEU A 30 8.10 -9.27 -3.13
CA LEU A 30 7.31 -10.50 -3.27
C LEU A 30 6.87 -11.06 -1.92
N GLN A 31 7.76 -11.03 -0.93
CA GLN A 31 7.47 -11.45 0.43
C GLN A 31 6.35 -10.60 1.06
N ALA A 32 6.44 -9.27 0.96
CA ALA A 32 5.43 -8.35 1.47
C ALA A 32 4.07 -8.55 0.81
N LEU A 33 4.03 -8.84 -0.50
CA LEU A 33 2.78 -9.15 -1.19
C LEU A 33 2.11 -10.46 -0.75
N LYS A 34 2.87 -11.36 -0.12
CA LYS A 34 2.36 -12.61 0.45
C LYS A 34 1.96 -12.43 1.93
N GLU A 35 2.83 -11.80 2.72
CA GLU A 35 2.68 -11.68 4.18
C GLU A 35 1.67 -10.61 4.60
N LEU A 36 1.69 -9.43 3.98
CA LEU A 36 0.83 -8.31 4.41
C LEU A 36 -0.66 -8.66 4.35
N PRO A 37 -1.21 -9.31 3.29
CA PRO A 37 -2.60 -9.71 3.28
C PRO A 37 -2.97 -10.62 4.46
N GLU A 38 -2.11 -11.58 4.79
CA GLU A 38 -2.29 -12.49 5.93
C GLU A 38 -2.26 -11.72 7.26
N LEU A 39 -1.28 -10.83 7.45
CA LEU A 39 -1.12 -10.04 8.67
C LEU A 39 -2.29 -9.08 8.93
N ILE A 40 -2.85 -8.48 7.88
CA ILE A 40 -3.98 -7.54 8.01
C ILE A 40 -5.35 -8.23 7.93
N GLY A 41 -5.38 -9.56 7.77
CA GLY A 41 -6.61 -10.33 7.62
C GLY A 41 -7.44 -9.94 6.39
N LYS A 42 -6.78 -9.59 5.28
CA LYS A 42 -7.44 -9.20 4.01
C LYS A 42 -6.89 -9.99 2.84
N CYS A 43 -7.59 -9.94 1.71
CA CYS A 43 -7.07 -10.53 0.48
C CYS A 43 -6.07 -9.60 -0.20
N ARG A 44 -5.23 -10.16 -1.08
CA ARG A 44 -4.25 -9.41 -1.88
C ARG A 44 -4.89 -8.28 -2.71
N ASN A 45 -6.13 -8.46 -3.16
CA ASN A 45 -6.86 -7.43 -3.89
C ASN A 45 -7.12 -6.18 -3.02
N THR A 46 -7.47 -6.38 -1.75
CA THR A 46 -7.65 -5.27 -0.80
C THR A 46 -6.34 -4.51 -0.59
N LEU A 47 -5.20 -5.21 -0.45
CA LEU A 47 -3.89 -4.58 -0.36
C LEU A 47 -3.58 -3.75 -1.62
N ASN A 48 -3.88 -4.28 -2.81
CA ASN A 48 -3.71 -3.55 -4.08
C ASN A 48 -4.61 -2.30 -4.15
N ASN A 49 -5.83 -2.37 -3.63
CA ASN A 49 -6.73 -1.21 -3.56
C ASN A 49 -6.16 -0.13 -2.63
N TYR A 50 -5.65 -0.52 -1.45
CA TYR A 50 -5.04 0.42 -0.51
C TYR A 50 -3.87 1.21 -1.11
N ARG A 51 -3.02 0.57 -1.92
CA ARG A 51 -1.92 1.23 -2.66
C ARG A 51 -2.38 2.28 -3.66
N ARG A 52 -3.64 2.19 -4.11
CA ARG A 52 -4.18 2.98 -5.22
C ARG A 52 -5.08 4.13 -4.78
N ILE A 53 -5.43 4.21 -3.48
CA ILE A 53 -6.30 5.27 -2.95
C ILE A 53 -5.66 6.64 -3.24
N LEU A 54 -6.46 7.52 -3.84
CA LEU A 54 -6.05 8.87 -4.19
C LEU A 54 -6.42 9.87 -3.09
N ILE A 55 -5.65 10.96 -2.99
CA ILE A 55 -6.01 12.10 -2.15
C ILE A 55 -7.40 12.60 -2.58
N GLY A 56 -8.27 12.92 -1.61
CA GLY A 56 -9.66 13.31 -1.84
C GLY A 56 -10.65 12.15 -1.97
N SER A 57 -10.19 10.89 -2.09
CA SER A 57 -11.09 9.74 -2.02
C SER A 57 -11.68 9.58 -0.62
N LYS A 58 -12.96 9.20 -0.57
CA LYS A 58 -13.67 8.79 0.66
C LYS A 58 -13.16 7.46 1.20
N GLU A 59 -12.49 6.66 0.38
CA GLU A 59 -11.87 5.42 0.81
C GLU A 59 -10.72 5.68 1.78
N THR A 60 -10.59 4.81 2.77
CA THR A 60 -9.56 4.87 3.81
C THR A 60 -9.02 3.47 4.09
N ILE A 61 -7.76 3.42 4.52
CA ILE A 61 -7.23 2.23 5.19
C ILE A 61 -7.75 2.27 6.63
N PRO A 62 -8.37 1.18 7.15
CA PRO A 62 -8.74 1.12 8.56
C PRO A 62 -7.53 1.38 9.46
N TYR A 63 -7.73 2.08 10.58
CA TYR A 63 -6.63 2.50 11.45
C TYR A 63 -5.73 1.34 11.89
N GLU A 64 -6.31 0.25 12.38
CA GLU A 64 -5.57 -0.95 12.81
C GLU A 64 -4.73 -1.56 11.69
N VAL A 65 -5.29 -1.58 10.47
CA VAL A 65 -4.57 -2.05 9.28
C VAL A 65 -3.40 -1.14 8.95
N GLY A 66 -3.59 0.18 9.06
CA GLY A 66 -2.52 1.17 8.89
C GLY A 66 -1.36 0.93 9.85
N ILE A 67 -1.66 0.72 11.14
CA ILE A 67 -0.66 0.45 12.18
C ILE A 67 0.11 -0.86 11.89
N ILE A 68 -0.56 -1.91 11.44
CA ILE A 68 0.11 -3.18 11.08
C ILE A 68 1.08 -2.96 9.92
N ILE A 69 0.64 -2.22 8.89
CA ILE A 69 1.47 -1.87 7.74
C ILE A 69 2.69 -1.03 8.17
N GLU A 70 2.48 -0.02 9.01
CA GLU A 70 3.56 0.85 9.51
C GLU A 70 4.61 0.06 10.28
N ARG A 71 4.16 -0.83 11.18
CA ARG A 71 5.04 -1.75 11.91
C ARG A 71 5.77 -2.72 10.99
N TYR A 72 5.11 -3.23 9.95
CA TYR A 72 5.73 -4.13 8.97
C TYR A 72 6.92 -3.46 8.26
N PHE A 73 6.78 -2.18 7.90
CA PHE A 73 7.85 -1.42 7.25
C PHE A 73 8.81 -0.72 8.23
N GLY A 74 8.57 -0.83 9.54
CA GLY A 74 9.40 -0.18 10.56
C GLY A 74 9.33 1.35 10.53
N ILE A 75 8.21 1.92 10.09
CA ILE A 75 7.98 3.38 10.07
C ILE A 75 7.15 3.81 11.28
N GLU A 76 7.23 5.10 11.62
CA GLU A 76 6.48 5.65 12.75
C GLU A 76 4.96 5.58 12.52
N PRO A 77 4.17 5.22 13.54
CA PRO A 77 2.72 5.22 13.47
C PRO A 77 2.13 6.56 13.01
N GLY A 78 1.15 6.52 12.12
CA GLY A 78 0.52 7.70 11.52
C GLY A 78 1.26 8.27 10.31
N THR A 79 2.49 7.82 10.01
CA THR A 79 3.26 8.36 8.88
C THR A 79 2.91 7.71 7.54
N LEU A 80 2.09 6.66 7.49
CA LEU A 80 1.64 6.05 6.24
C LEU A 80 0.79 7.00 5.38
N SER A 81 0.09 7.95 6.01
CA SER A 81 -0.69 9.00 5.35
C SER A 81 0.22 10.01 4.65
N ASN A 82 -0.15 10.44 3.45
CA ASN A 82 0.44 11.59 2.75
C ASN A 82 -0.37 12.89 2.93
N ILE A 83 -1.47 12.81 3.71
CA ILE A 83 -2.32 13.94 4.11
C ILE A 83 -1.98 14.31 5.54
#